data_AF-A0A3D1R6A5-F1
#
_entry.id   AF-A0A3D1R6A5-F1
#
_cell.length_a   1.000
_cell.length_b   1.000
_cell.length_c   1.000
_cell.angle_alpha   90.00
_cell.angle_beta   90.00
_cell.angle_gamma   90.00
#
_symmetry.space_group_name_H-M   'P 1'
#
loop_
_entity.id
_entity.type
_entity.pdbx_description
1 polymer ?
#
loop_
_entity_poly.entity_id
_entity_poly.type
_entity_poly.pdbx_seq_one_letter_code
_entity_poly.pdbx_strand_id
1 'polypeptide(L)'
;ICIKDMAGLITPYAAYELVAALKKQVGLPVQLHTHYTSGMGTAAALKAVEAGCDVIDTAISSMSLSTSQPPTETLVACLRGTEYDTGLDLGKLADLSRTMTETRKKYASFEAGIAAVDVNVLQFQVPGGMLSNLVSQLRQQNAMDRYYDVLDEIPRVRADLGYPPLVTPTSQIVGTQATFNVLMGERYKVIPEEVKRYVSGYYGRAPAPINPEVQQKAIGSGTPITCRPADLLAPGWESAKAEVGPLAKSDEDVLSYALFPQVAKPLLERRAKGMGGKEEVAAAIAVALFQQQEAREKAKGSAGEPMAAGSPWKMFARSGLMTRGGWR
;
A
#
# COMPACT_ATOMS: atom_id res chain seq x y z
N ILE A 1 -21.21 -10.90 3.41
CA ILE A 1 -20.03 -11.12 2.52
C ILE A 1 -19.53 -9.76 2.06
N CYS A 2 -18.22 -9.51 2.07
CA CYS A 2 -17.66 -8.24 1.58
C CYS A 2 -16.77 -8.50 0.36
N ILE A 3 -17.06 -7.80 -0.73
CA ILE A 3 -16.18 -7.67 -1.90
C ILE A 3 -15.21 -6.54 -1.57
N LYS A 4 -13.96 -6.89 -1.27
CA LYS A 4 -12.90 -5.93 -0.97
C LYS A 4 -11.98 -5.73 -2.17
N ASP A 5 -12.27 -4.71 -2.97
CA ASP A 5 -11.42 -4.23 -4.05
C ASP A 5 -10.46 -3.14 -3.54
N MET A 6 -9.35 -3.59 -2.96
CA MET A 6 -8.36 -2.70 -2.33
C MET A 6 -7.57 -1.83 -3.33
N ALA A 7 -7.51 -2.24 -4.60
CA ALA A 7 -6.75 -1.51 -5.62
C ALA A 7 -7.66 -0.62 -6.48
N GLY A 8 -8.98 -0.80 -6.45
CA GLY A 8 -9.92 -0.09 -7.31
C GLY A 8 -9.92 -0.64 -8.73
N LEU A 9 -9.80 -1.96 -8.88
CA LEU A 9 -9.75 -2.66 -10.17
C LEU A 9 -11.13 -3.05 -10.71
N ILE A 10 -12.15 -3.11 -9.85
CA ILE A 10 -13.46 -3.61 -10.22
C ILE A 10 -14.11 -2.64 -11.22
N THR A 11 -14.39 -3.15 -12.41
CA THR A 11 -15.12 -2.38 -13.41
C THR A 11 -16.60 -2.34 -13.05
N PRO A 12 -17.37 -1.33 -13.52
CA PRO A 12 -18.77 -1.23 -13.17
C PRO A 12 -19.60 -2.47 -13.55
N TYR A 13 -19.37 -3.04 -14.73
CA TYR A 13 -20.09 -4.23 -15.16
C TYR A 13 -19.66 -5.49 -14.39
N ALA A 14 -18.37 -5.63 -14.05
CA ALA A 14 -17.93 -6.73 -13.19
C ALA A 14 -18.54 -6.63 -11.78
N ALA A 15 -18.71 -5.42 -11.24
CA ALA A 15 -19.39 -5.21 -9.97
C ALA A 15 -20.85 -5.66 -10.03
N TYR A 16 -21.58 -5.31 -11.08
CA TYR A 16 -22.96 -5.77 -11.29
C TYR A 16 -23.03 -7.30 -11.33
N GLU A 17 -22.25 -7.93 -12.20
CA GLU A 17 -22.26 -9.38 -12.41
C GLU A 17 -21.89 -10.15 -11.14
N LEU A 18 -20.83 -9.72 -10.45
CA LEU A 18 -20.36 -10.37 -9.22
C LEU A 18 -21.38 -10.25 -8.09
N VAL A 19 -21.94 -9.06 -7.87
CA VAL A 19 -22.94 -8.84 -6.82
C VAL A 19 -24.20 -9.65 -7.11
N ALA A 20 -24.73 -9.59 -8.33
CA ALA A 20 -25.93 -10.34 -8.72
C ALA A 20 -25.72 -11.85 -8.52
N ALA A 21 -24.55 -12.37 -8.90
CA ALA A 21 -24.20 -13.77 -8.68
C ALA A 21 -24.14 -14.13 -7.19
N LEU A 22 -23.49 -13.31 -6.36
CA LEU A 22 -23.40 -13.55 -4.91
C LEU A 22 -24.77 -13.49 -4.23
N LYS A 23 -25.61 -12.52 -4.59
CA LYS A 23 -26.98 -12.39 -4.05
C LYS A 23 -27.83 -13.61 -4.39
N LYS A 24 -27.69 -14.15 -5.61
CA LYS A 24 -28.40 -15.36 -6.04
C LYS A 24 -27.95 -16.62 -5.30
N GLN A 25 -26.66 -16.73 -4.97
CA GLN A 25 -26.07 -18.00 -4.53
C GLN A 25 -25.91 -18.12 -3.00
N VAL A 26 -25.64 -17.01 -2.31
CA VAL A 26 -25.15 -17.06 -0.91
C VAL A 26 -26.24 -16.72 0.11
N GLY A 27 -27.28 -15.96 -0.27
CA GLY A 27 -28.38 -15.58 0.62
C GLY A 27 -27.99 -14.67 1.79
N LEU A 28 -26.75 -14.20 1.86
CA LEU A 28 -26.24 -13.26 2.86
C LEU A 28 -26.20 -11.84 2.30
N PRO A 29 -26.23 -10.80 3.16
CA PRO A 29 -25.94 -9.43 2.75
C PRO A 29 -24.57 -9.32 2.07
N VAL A 30 -24.51 -8.56 0.98
CA VAL A 30 -23.31 -8.26 0.21
C VAL A 30 -22.92 -6.81 0.44
N GLN A 31 -21.65 -6.59 0.76
CA GLN A 31 -21.04 -5.27 0.90
C GLN A 31 -19.98 -5.09 -0.18
N LEU A 32 -19.92 -3.91 -0.80
CA LEU A 32 -18.84 -3.52 -1.69
C LEU A 32 -17.95 -2.48 -1.02
N HIS A 33 -16.66 -2.81 -0.91
CA HIS A 33 -15.60 -1.89 -0.54
C HIS A 33 -14.65 -1.74 -1.73
N THR A 34 -14.62 -0.55 -2.35
CA THR A 34 -13.72 -0.26 -3.48
C THR A 34 -12.93 1.01 -3.24
N HIS A 35 -11.67 1.01 -3.69
CA HIS A 35 -10.88 2.23 -3.80
C HIS A 35 -11.20 2.97 -5.11
N TYR A 36 -10.81 4.24 -5.19
CA TYR A 36 -11.06 5.15 -6.31
C TYR A 36 -9.83 5.35 -7.21
N THR A 37 -8.76 4.60 -7.00
CA THR A 37 -7.45 4.82 -7.67
C THR A 37 -7.59 4.87 -9.19
N SER A 38 -8.41 4.00 -9.77
CA SER A 38 -8.70 3.94 -11.21
C SER A 38 -9.69 4.98 -11.72
N GLY A 39 -10.37 5.70 -10.82
CA GLY A 39 -11.48 6.59 -11.12
C GLY A 39 -12.84 5.89 -11.30
N MET A 40 -12.90 4.56 -11.24
CA MET A 40 -14.14 3.81 -11.53
C MET A 40 -15.05 3.60 -10.32
N GLY A 41 -14.59 3.91 -9.10
CA GLY A 41 -15.23 3.46 -7.86
C GLY A 41 -16.70 3.89 -7.71
N THR A 42 -17.06 5.13 -8.07
CA THR A 42 -18.46 5.61 -8.01
C THR A 42 -19.35 4.86 -9.00
N ALA A 43 -18.88 4.66 -10.24
CA ALA A 43 -19.64 3.94 -11.25
C ALA A 43 -19.82 2.45 -10.87
N ALA A 44 -18.79 1.84 -10.30
CA ALA A 44 -18.87 0.47 -9.79
C ALA A 44 -19.83 0.34 -8.60
N ALA A 45 -19.82 1.30 -7.67
CA ALA A 45 -20.77 1.34 -6.57
C ALA A 45 -22.22 1.44 -7.06
N LEU A 46 -22.53 2.32 -8.02
CA LEU A 46 -23.88 2.42 -8.59
C LEU A 46 -24.33 1.11 -9.23
N LYS A 47 -23.45 0.47 -10.02
CA LYS A 47 -23.76 -0.83 -10.63
C LYS A 47 -23.92 -1.96 -9.62
N ALA A 48 -23.17 -1.93 -8.52
CA ALA A 48 -23.37 -2.86 -7.42
C ALA A 48 -24.74 -2.66 -6.73
N VAL A 49 -25.15 -1.41 -6.49
CA VAL A 49 -26.48 -1.09 -5.93
C VAL A 49 -27.59 -1.61 -6.83
N GLU A 50 -27.52 -1.35 -8.14
CA GLU A 50 -28.47 -1.86 -9.14
C GLU A 50 -28.52 -3.41 -9.20
N ALA A 51 -27.45 -4.10 -8.79
CA ALA A 51 -27.38 -5.55 -8.69
C ALA A 51 -27.88 -6.11 -7.34
N GLY A 52 -28.32 -5.24 -6.43
CA GLY A 52 -28.84 -5.61 -5.10
C GLY A 52 -27.77 -5.69 -4.00
N CYS A 53 -26.67 -4.96 -4.12
CA CYS A 53 -25.70 -4.82 -3.02
C CYS A 53 -26.37 -4.13 -1.81
N ASP A 54 -26.13 -4.65 -0.61
CA ASP A 54 -26.81 -4.19 0.61
C ASP A 54 -26.05 -3.05 1.30
N VAL A 55 -24.72 -2.98 1.14
CA VAL A 55 -23.87 -1.97 1.78
C VAL A 55 -22.77 -1.50 0.81
N ILE A 56 -22.55 -0.18 0.72
CA ILE A 56 -21.44 0.41 -0.02
C ILE A 56 -20.57 1.20 0.96
N ASP A 57 -19.26 0.93 0.96
CA ASP A 57 -18.31 1.77 1.68
C ASP A 57 -17.97 3.03 0.88
N THR A 58 -17.99 4.17 1.56
CA THR A 58 -17.62 5.48 1.02
C THR A 58 -16.72 6.23 1.98
N ALA A 59 -16.10 7.31 1.50
CA ALA A 59 -15.39 8.27 2.35
C ALA A 59 -16.06 9.65 2.22
N ILE A 60 -16.06 10.42 3.30
CA ILE A 60 -16.53 11.82 3.25
C ILE A 60 -15.75 12.59 2.18
N SER A 61 -16.41 13.46 1.41
CA SER A 61 -15.84 14.01 0.17
C SER A 61 -14.43 14.61 0.32
N SER A 62 -14.16 15.32 1.42
CA SER A 62 -12.85 15.91 1.72
C SER A 62 -11.71 14.92 1.98
N MET A 63 -12.04 13.64 2.21
CA MET A 63 -11.12 12.52 2.43
C MET A 63 -11.32 11.38 1.39
N SER A 64 -12.06 11.64 0.30
CA SER A 64 -12.41 10.67 -0.73
C SER A 64 -11.53 10.81 -1.99
N LEU A 65 -11.82 10.00 -3.03
CA LEU A 65 -11.12 9.98 -4.33
C LEU A 65 -9.65 9.54 -4.23
N SER A 66 -8.91 9.60 -5.35
CA SER A 66 -7.53 9.12 -5.44
C SER A 66 -7.41 7.71 -4.86
N THR A 67 -6.49 7.47 -3.93
CA THR A 67 -6.31 6.17 -3.27
C THR A 67 -7.33 5.87 -2.18
N SER A 68 -8.33 6.73 -1.93
CA SER A 68 -9.41 6.54 -0.97
C SER A 68 -10.66 5.92 -1.62
N GLN A 69 -11.81 5.98 -0.96
CA GLN A 69 -13.11 5.47 -1.42
C GLN A 69 -13.87 6.51 -2.26
N PRO A 70 -14.95 6.11 -2.96
CA PRO A 70 -15.91 7.05 -3.56
C PRO A 70 -16.47 8.05 -2.54
N PRO A 71 -16.83 9.29 -2.97
CA PRO A 71 -17.39 10.29 -2.06
C PRO A 71 -18.79 9.90 -1.56
N THR A 72 -19.00 9.96 -0.25
CA THR A 72 -20.29 9.66 0.40
C THR A 72 -21.41 10.54 -0.16
N GLU A 73 -21.20 11.85 -0.21
CA GLU A 73 -22.19 12.83 -0.64
C GLU A 73 -22.61 12.62 -2.09
N THR A 74 -21.65 12.27 -2.95
CA THR A 74 -21.92 11.97 -4.36
C THR A 74 -22.84 10.77 -4.49
N LEU A 75 -22.57 9.65 -3.80
CA LEU A 75 -23.46 8.49 -3.88
C LEU A 75 -24.83 8.74 -3.26
N VAL A 76 -24.90 9.43 -2.11
CA VAL A 76 -26.18 9.82 -1.52
C VAL A 76 -27.00 10.67 -2.50
N ALA A 77 -26.37 11.65 -3.16
CA ALA A 77 -27.04 12.47 -4.16
C ALA A 77 -27.48 11.65 -5.39
N CYS A 78 -26.66 10.70 -5.87
CA CYS A 78 -27.01 9.84 -7.00
C CYS A 78 -28.21 8.93 -6.72
N LEU A 79 -28.36 8.45 -5.48
CA LEU A 79 -29.44 7.52 -5.10
C LEU A 79 -30.71 8.22 -4.61
N ARG A 80 -30.67 9.54 -4.40
CA ARG A 80 -31.80 10.31 -3.89
C ARG A 80 -33.00 10.25 -4.83
N GLY A 81 -34.18 9.93 -4.30
CA GLY A 81 -35.42 9.79 -5.06
C GLY A 81 -35.53 8.50 -5.87
N THR A 82 -34.56 7.60 -5.76
CA THR A 82 -34.64 6.24 -6.34
C THR A 82 -35.21 5.26 -5.31
N GLU A 83 -35.46 4.01 -5.71
CA GLU A 83 -35.80 2.92 -4.77
C GLU A 83 -34.67 2.60 -3.77
N TYR A 84 -33.45 3.07 -4.04
CA TYR A 84 -32.26 2.89 -3.21
C TYR A 84 -31.91 4.14 -2.38
N ASP A 85 -32.84 5.08 -2.23
CA ASP A 85 -32.60 6.30 -1.44
C ASP A 85 -32.13 5.94 -0.02
N THR A 86 -30.97 6.50 0.36
CA THR A 86 -30.31 6.21 1.64
C THR A 86 -30.97 6.92 2.83
N GLY A 87 -31.79 7.95 2.58
CA GLY A 87 -32.36 8.80 3.62
C GLY A 87 -31.34 9.68 4.37
N LEU A 88 -30.09 9.73 3.92
CA LEU A 88 -29.03 10.52 4.55
C LEU A 88 -29.16 12.01 4.21
N ASP A 89 -28.91 12.85 5.22
CA ASP A 89 -28.97 14.31 5.10
C ASP A 89 -27.69 14.88 4.47
N LEU A 90 -27.79 15.33 3.23
CA LEU A 90 -26.68 15.94 2.49
C LEU A 90 -26.12 17.21 3.16
N GLY A 91 -26.95 17.97 3.88
CA GLY A 91 -26.50 19.16 4.63
C GLY A 91 -25.57 18.78 5.78
N LYS A 92 -25.95 17.77 6.57
CA LYS A 92 -25.11 17.24 7.66
C LYS A 92 -23.82 16.63 7.14
N LEU A 93 -23.86 15.95 6.00
CA LEU A 93 -22.65 15.41 5.37
C LEU A 93 -21.73 16.55 4.90
N ALA A 94 -22.28 17.63 4.32
CA ALA A 94 -21.49 18.79 3.94
C ALA A 94 -20.83 19.48 5.14
N ASP A 95 -21.52 19.58 6.29
CA ASP A 95 -20.94 20.07 7.56
C ASP A 95 -19.76 19.21 8.02
N LEU A 96 -19.91 17.88 7.97
CA LEU A 96 -18.84 16.96 8.30
C LEU A 96 -17.65 17.10 7.34
N SER A 97 -17.91 17.23 6.03
CA SER A 97 -16.85 17.41 5.02
C SER A 97 -16.04 18.69 5.27
N ARG A 98 -16.69 19.80 5.63
CA ARG A 98 -16.01 21.04 6.06
C ARG A 98 -15.13 20.81 7.28
N THR A 99 -15.65 20.14 8.30
CA THR A 99 -14.88 19.82 9.53
C THR A 99 -13.64 18.97 9.22
N MET A 100 -13.80 17.97 8.36
CA MET A 100 -12.71 17.10 7.95
C MET A 100 -11.70 17.82 7.04
N THR A 101 -12.13 18.81 6.26
CA THR A 101 -11.24 19.68 5.48
C THR A 101 -10.27 20.45 6.38
N GLU A 102 -10.78 21.09 7.45
CA GLU A 102 -9.94 21.78 8.42
C GLU A 102 -9.02 20.83 9.20
N THR A 103 -9.50 19.60 9.47
CA THR A 103 -8.66 18.55 10.05
C THR A 103 -7.52 18.16 9.12
N ARG A 104 -7.80 17.90 7.83
CA ARG A 104 -6.82 17.48 6.82
C ARG A 104 -5.65 18.46 6.69
N LYS A 105 -5.92 19.77 6.78
CA LYS A 105 -4.87 20.82 6.76
C LYS A 105 -3.79 20.62 7.82
N LYS A 106 -4.13 20.08 8.99
CA LYS A 106 -3.17 19.77 10.06
C LYS A 106 -2.19 18.65 9.68
N TYR A 107 -2.52 17.87 8.66
CA TYR A 107 -1.74 16.75 8.16
C TYR A 107 -1.07 17.05 6.81
N ALA A 108 -0.97 18.33 6.41
CA ALA A 108 -0.40 18.73 5.12
C ALA A 108 1.00 18.17 4.84
N SER A 109 1.81 17.94 5.88
CA SER A 109 3.14 17.32 5.76
C SER A 109 3.12 15.86 5.30
N PHE A 110 1.96 15.19 5.38
CA PHE A 110 1.78 13.80 4.98
C PHE A 110 1.10 13.64 3.61
N GLU A 111 0.71 14.75 2.97
CA GLU A 111 0.11 14.71 1.64
C GLU A 111 1.14 14.25 0.60
N ALA A 112 0.85 13.14 -0.07
CA ALA A 112 1.77 12.50 -1.01
C ALA A 112 1.71 13.09 -2.43
N GLY A 113 0.91 14.14 -2.67
CA GLY A 113 0.79 14.79 -3.98
C GLY A 113 0.28 13.86 -5.09
N ILE A 114 -0.49 12.82 -4.72
CA ILE A 114 -0.96 11.78 -5.64
C ILE A 114 -2.02 12.39 -6.56
N ALA A 115 -1.95 12.06 -7.86
CA ALA A 115 -2.97 12.43 -8.82
C ALA A 115 -4.37 11.91 -8.41
N ALA A 116 -5.42 12.59 -8.85
CA ALA A 116 -6.79 12.21 -8.52
C ALA A 116 -7.19 10.84 -9.10
N VAL A 117 -6.58 10.44 -10.23
CA VAL A 117 -6.75 9.14 -10.88
C VAL A 117 -5.39 8.67 -11.39
N ASP A 118 -5.06 7.40 -11.15
CA ASP A 118 -3.84 6.76 -11.64
C ASP A 118 -4.18 5.55 -12.52
N VAL A 119 -4.04 5.73 -13.83
CA VAL A 119 -4.33 4.68 -14.83
C VAL A 119 -3.34 3.52 -14.78
N ASN A 120 -2.16 3.70 -14.18
CA ASN A 120 -1.18 2.63 -14.04
C ASN A 120 -1.71 1.48 -13.18
N VAL A 121 -2.66 1.75 -12.27
CA VAL A 121 -3.32 0.70 -11.50
C VAL A 121 -4.07 -0.29 -12.39
N LEU A 122 -4.62 0.18 -13.53
CA LEU A 122 -5.32 -0.68 -14.48
C LEU A 122 -4.35 -1.57 -15.26
N GLN A 123 -3.13 -1.09 -15.49
CA GLN A 123 -2.12 -1.81 -16.25
C GLN A 123 -1.33 -2.80 -15.36
N PHE A 124 -0.85 -2.34 -14.20
CA PHE A 124 0.07 -3.10 -13.37
C PHE A 124 -0.59 -3.73 -12.14
N GLN A 125 -1.83 -3.34 -11.82
CA GLN A 125 -2.58 -3.80 -10.64
C GLN A 125 -1.84 -3.54 -9.32
N VAL A 126 -0.94 -2.54 -9.31
CA VAL A 126 -0.15 -2.14 -8.16
C VAL A 126 -0.96 -1.15 -7.31
N PRO A 127 -1.30 -1.47 -6.06
CA PRO A 127 -2.04 -0.55 -5.20
C PRO A 127 -1.22 0.71 -4.90
N GLY A 128 -1.87 1.87 -4.73
CA GLY A 128 -1.17 3.14 -4.51
C GLY A 128 -0.19 3.14 -3.33
N GLY A 129 -0.52 2.45 -2.23
CA GLY A 129 0.39 2.30 -1.08
C GLY A 129 1.61 1.41 -1.37
N MET A 130 1.53 0.48 -2.31
CA MET A 130 2.69 -0.28 -2.79
C MET A 130 3.57 0.58 -3.68
N LEU A 131 2.96 1.43 -4.53
CA LEU A 131 3.67 2.33 -5.44
C LEU A 131 4.53 3.35 -4.69
N SER A 132 3.99 4.00 -3.66
CA SER A 132 4.73 4.97 -2.85
C SER A 132 5.93 4.34 -2.15
N ASN A 133 5.79 3.10 -1.66
CA ASN A 133 6.88 2.33 -1.08
C ASN A 133 7.95 1.97 -2.11
N LEU A 134 7.56 1.49 -3.29
CA LEU A 134 8.48 1.18 -4.40
C LEU A 134 9.30 2.41 -4.79
N VAL A 135 8.65 3.56 -4.98
CA VAL A 135 9.32 4.83 -5.29
C VAL A 135 10.32 5.21 -4.19
N SER A 136 9.95 5.03 -2.92
CA SER A 136 10.85 5.29 -1.79
C SER A 136 12.08 4.38 -1.82
N GLN A 137 11.91 3.08 -2.10
CA GLN A 137 13.01 2.10 -2.20
C GLN A 137 13.97 2.46 -3.35
N LEU A 138 13.44 2.75 -4.54
CA LEU A 138 14.26 3.10 -5.70
C LEU A 138 15.02 4.42 -5.51
N ARG A 139 14.41 5.42 -4.84
CA ARG A 139 15.11 6.66 -4.47
C ARG A 139 16.27 6.40 -3.51
N GLN A 140 16.06 5.56 -2.49
CA GLN A 140 17.10 5.23 -1.51
C GLN A 140 18.31 4.53 -2.16
N GLN A 141 18.06 3.78 -3.23
CA GLN A 141 19.09 3.06 -3.98
C GLN A 141 19.60 3.85 -5.19
N ASN A 142 19.17 5.10 -5.35
CA ASN A 142 19.51 5.96 -6.48
C ASN A 142 19.24 5.30 -7.86
N ALA A 143 18.14 4.54 -7.95
CA ALA A 143 17.78 3.71 -9.11
C ALA A 143 16.39 4.06 -9.68
N MET A 144 16.00 5.34 -9.61
CA MET A 144 14.69 5.80 -10.10
C MET A 144 14.52 5.64 -11.62
N ASP A 145 15.61 5.59 -12.36
CA ASP A 145 15.64 5.27 -13.79
C ASP A 145 15.12 3.86 -14.09
N ARG A 146 15.18 2.94 -13.12
CA ARG A 146 14.69 1.55 -13.23
C ARG A 146 13.21 1.38 -12.88
N TYR A 147 12.49 2.47 -12.64
CA TYR A 147 11.11 2.42 -12.13
C TYR A 147 10.17 1.60 -13.02
N TYR A 148 10.15 1.88 -14.33
CA TYR A 148 9.29 1.16 -15.27
C TYR A 148 9.70 -0.31 -15.44
N ASP A 149 11.00 -0.61 -15.39
CA ASP A 149 11.49 -2.00 -15.40
C ASP A 149 10.92 -2.80 -14.23
N VAL A 150 10.82 -2.20 -13.03
CA VAL A 150 10.21 -2.85 -11.86
C VAL A 150 8.71 -3.05 -12.06
N LEU A 151 8.00 -2.05 -12.59
CA LEU A 151 6.57 -2.18 -12.88
C LEU A 151 6.29 -3.32 -13.86
N ASP A 152 7.14 -3.49 -14.88
CA ASP A 152 7.04 -4.58 -15.85
C ASP A 152 7.42 -5.95 -15.27
N GLU A 153 8.25 -5.99 -14.23
CA GLU A 153 8.67 -7.24 -13.57
C GLU A 153 7.65 -7.74 -12.53
N ILE A 154 6.88 -6.84 -11.91
CA ILE A 154 5.81 -7.18 -10.94
C ILE A 154 4.83 -8.24 -11.47
N PRO A 155 4.18 -8.09 -12.64
CA PRO A 155 3.23 -9.08 -13.14
C PRO A 155 3.90 -10.44 -13.43
N ARG A 156 5.18 -10.44 -13.82
CA ARG A 156 5.95 -11.68 -14.06
C ARG A 156 6.22 -12.42 -12.75
N VAL A 157 6.68 -11.70 -11.71
CA VAL A 157 6.87 -12.27 -10.38
C VAL A 157 5.54 -12.76 -9.79
N ARG A 158 4.46 -12.00 -9.98
CA ARG A 158 3.13 -12.41 -9.53
C ARG A 158 2.68 -13.72 -10.20
N ALA A 159 2.90 -13.86 -11.50
CA ALA A 159 2.59 -15.11 -12.22
C ALA A 159 3.43 -16.27 -11.69
N ASP A 160 4.73 -16.07 -11.50
CA ASP A 160 5.64 -17.08 -10.95
C ASP A 160 5.25 -17.51 -9.53
N LEU A 161 4.67 -16.62 -8.74
CA LEU A 161 4.18 -16.91 -7.39
C LEU A 161 2.73 -17.42 -7.36
N GLY A 162 2.15 -17.80 -8.50
CA GLY A 162 0.82 -18.41 -8.53
C GLY A 162 -0.35 -17.42 -8.42
N TYR A 163 -0.18 -16.23 -8.99
CA TYR A 163 -1.20 -15.16 -9.04
C TYR A 163 -1.83 -14.75 -7.71
N PRO A 164 -1.05 -14.53 -6.62
CA PRO A 164 -1.63 -13.96 -5.40
C PRO A 164 -2.32 -12.63 -5.69
N PRO A 165 -3.44 -12.31 -5.02
CA PRO A 165 -3.94 -10.95 -4.96
C PRO A 165 -2.84 -10.03 -4.43
N LEU A 166 -2.61 -8.87 -5.06
CA LEU A 166 -1.61 -7.91 -4.61
C LEU A 166 -2.18 -7.05 -3.48
N VAL A 167 -2.32 -7.66 -2.30
CA VAL A 167 -2.78 -7.03 -1.06
C VAL A 167 -1.70 -7.18 -0.01
N THR A 168 -1.67 -6.36 1.03
CA THR A 168 -0.72 -6.58 2.14
C THR A 168 -0.98 -7.96 2.77
N PRO A 169 0.05 -8.81 2.96
CA PRO A 169 1.48 -8.56 2.73
C PRO A 169 2.02 -8.98 1.34
N THR A 170 1.27 -9.73 0.54
CA THR A 170 1.74 -10.28 -0.76
C THR A 170 2.15 -9.22 -1.78
N SER A 171 1.54 -8.04 -1.76
CA SER A 171 1.95 -6.89 -2.59
C SER A 171 3.42 -6.52 -2.33
N GLN A 172 3.83 -6.44 -1.07
CA GLN A 172 5.21 -6.10 -0.68
C GLN A 172 6.19 -7.23 -1.02
N ILE A 173 5.77 -8.49 -0.87
CA ILE A 173 6.57 -9.67 -1.24
C ILE A 173 6.88 -9.65 -2.74
N VAL A 174 5.84 -9.49 -3.58
CA VAL A 174 5.98 -9.43 -5.04
C VAL A 174 6.81 -8.21 -5.45
N GLY A 175 6.52 -7.03 -4.90
CA GLY A 175 7.24 -5.80 -5.23
C GLY A 175 8.71 -5.86 -4.89
N THR A 176 9.05 -6.34 -3.70
CA THR A 176 10.45 -6.44 -3.25
C THR A 176 11.24 -7.42 -4.13
N GLN A 177 10.65 -8.57 -4.46
CA GLN A 177 11.30 -9.53 -5.36
C GLN A 177 11.47 -8.95 -6.78
N ALA A 178 10.49 -8.24 -7.30
CA ALA A 178 10.58 -7.59 -8.61
C ALA A 178 11.70 -6.54 -8.63
N THR A 179 11.80 -5.70 -7.60
CA THR A 179 12.89 -4.74 -7.42
C THR A 179 14.26 -5.45 -7.42
N PHE A 180 14.40 -6.55 -6.67
CA PHE A 180 15.65 -7.32 -6.64
C PHE A 180 16.01 -7.92 -8.00
N ASN A 181 15.05 -8.50 -8.71
CA ASN A 181 15.28 -9.05 -10.04
C ASN A 181 15.84 -7.99 -11.01
N VAL A 182 15.27 -6.78 -11.00
CA VAL A 182 15.64 -5.67 -11.88
C VAL A 182 17.02 -5.12 -11.54
N LEU A 183 17.32 -4.91 -10.26
CA LEU A 183 18.58 -4.31 -9.82
C LEU A 183 19.76 -5.28 -9.92
N MET A 184 19.51 -6.58 -9.70
CA MET A 184 20.54 -7.61 -9.82
C MET A 184 20.79 -8.03 -11.28
N GLY A 185 19.91 -7.62 -12.21
CA GLY A 185 19.97 -7.99 -13.62
C GLY A 185 19.68 -9.46 -13.90
N GLU A 186 19.20 -10.21 -12.91
CA GLU A 186 18.97 -11.66 -12.99
C GLU A 186 17.79 -12.05 -12.08
N ARG A 187 16.78 -12.72 -12.65
CA ARG A 187 15.57 -13.10 -11.92
C ARG A 187 15.87 -14.17 -10.86
N TYR A 188 15.43 -13.89 -9.63
CA TYR A 188 15.56 -14.79 -8.48
C TYR A 188 17.01 -15.15 -8.11
N LYS A 189 17.99 -14.30 -8.47
CA LYS A 189 19.38 -14.41 -7.98
C LYS A 189 19.46 -14.23 -6.47
N VAL A 190 18.70 -13.27 -5.96
CA VAL A 190 18.49 -13.04 -4.53
C VAL A 190 17.00 -13.21 -4.24
N ILE A 191 16.67 -14.08 -3.29
CA ILE A 191 15.30 -14.38 -2.89
C ILE A 191 15.14 -14.00 -1.42
N PRO A 192 14.37 -12.95 -1.09
CA PRO A 192 14.08 -12.55 0.29
C PRO A 192 13.40 -13.66 1.09
N GLU A 193 13.55 -13.61 2.41
CA GLU A 193 13.01 -14.63 3.31
C GLU A 193 11.48 -14.71 3.22
N GLU A 194 10.79 -13.59 3.06
CA GLU A 194 9.33 -13.54 2.92
C GLU A 194 8.85 -14.27 1.67
N VAL A 195 9.61 -14.21 0.57
CA VAL A 195 9.33 -14.97 -0.66
C VAL A 195 9.54 -16.46 -0.41
N LYS A 196 10.63 -16.86 0.25
CA LYS A 196 10.87 -18.27 0.61
C LYS A 196 9.76 -18.81 1.50
N ARG A 197 9.30 -18.03 2.48
CA ARG A 197 8.18 -18.40 3.37
C ARG A 197 6.85 -18.49 2.61
N TYR A 198 6.61 -17.60 1.65
CA TYR A 198 5.46 -17.67 0.74
C TYR A 198 5.48 -18.97 -0.06
N VAL A 199 6.59 -19.26 -0.74
CA VAL A 199 6.78 -20.49 -1.52
C VAL A 199 6.68 -21.74 -0.65
N SER A 200 7.14 -21.67 0.61
CA SER A 200 7.02 -22.77 1.57
C SER A 200 5.60 -22.98 2.10
N GLY A 201 4.61 -22.17 1.72
CA GLY A 201 3.21 -22.30 2.14
C GLY A 201 2.86 -21.61 3.46
N TYR A 202 3.77 -20.85 4.09
CA TYR A 202 3.51 -20.20 5.39
C TYR A 202 2.53 -19.01 5.33
N TYR A 203 2.13 -18.59 4.14
CA TYR A 203 1.08 -17.59 3.92
C TYR A 203 -0.25 -18.21 3.46
N GLY A 204 -0.31 -19.55 3.39
CA GLY A 204 -1.43 -20.31 2.86
C GLY A 204 -1.23 -20.76 1.41
N ARG A 205 -2.31 -21.24 0.80
CA ARG A 205 -2.30 -21.79 -0.55
C ARG A 205 -2.36 -20.68 -1.60
N ALA A 206 -1.41 -20.68 -2.54
CA ALA A 206 -1.47 -19.79 -3.71
C ALA A 206 -2.71 -20.10 -4.58
N PRO A 207 -3.33 -19.09 -5.22
CA PRO A 207 -4.51 -19.31 -6.09
C PRO A 207 -4.25 -20.22 -7.28
N ALA A 208 -3.04 -20.16 -7.85
CA ALA A 208 -2.56 -21.02 -8.92
C ALA A 208 -1.23 -21.69 -8.51
N PRO A 209 -0.80 -22.74 -9.25
CA PRO A 209 0.50 -23.36 -9.00
C PRO A 209 1.65 -22.34 -9.08
N ILE A 210 2.57 -22.40 -8.13
CA ILE A 210 3.83 -21.65 -8.15
C ILE A 210 4.74 -22.26 -9.23
N ASN A 211 5.52 -21.42 -9.91
CA ASN A 211 6.48 -21.86 -10.91
C ASN A 211 7.49 -22.85 -10.27
N PRO A 212 7.60 -24.09 -10.78
CA PRO A 212 8.48 -25.12 -10.20
C PRO A 212 9.96 -24.70 -10.13
N GLU A 213 10.46 -23.93 -11.10
CA GLU A 213 11.85 -23.45 -11.10
C GLU A 213 12.07 -22.42 -9.99
N VAL A 214 11.10 -21.53 -9.77
CA VAL A 214 11.15 -20.53 -8.70
C VAL A 214 11.04 -21.22 -7.34
N GLN A 215 10.18 -22.23 -7.21
CA GLN A 215 10.10 -23.03 -6.00
C GLN A 215 11.44 -23.72 -5.71
N GLN A 216 12.02 -24.40 -6.70
CA GLN A 216 13.32 -25.07 -6.55
C GLN A 216 14.43 -24.09 -6.16
N LYS A 217 14.48 -22.88 -6.75
CA LYS A 217 15.45 -21.85 -6.38
C LYS A 217 15.24 -21.32 -4.95
N ALA A 218 13.99 -21.17 -4.52
CA ALA A 218 13.65 -20.58 -3.22
C ALA A 218 13.87 -21.55 -2.04
N ILE A 219 13.47 -22.82 -2.20
CA ILE A 219 13.43 -23.79 -1.09
C ILE A 219 14.19 -25.09 -1.37
N GLY A 220 14.84 -25.22 -2.53
CA GLY A 220 15.60 -26.43 -2.89
C GLY A 220 14.70 -27.67 -2.95
N SER A 221 15.13 -28.74 -2.28
CA SER A 221 14.34 -29.98 -2.10
C SER A 221 13.30 -29.89 -0.98
N GLY A 222 13.11 -28.71 -0.37
CA GLY A 222 12.10 -28.48 0.65
C GLY A 222 10.68 -28.73 0.12
N THR A 223 9.82 -29.30 0.96
CA THR A 223 8.41 -29.52 0.63
C THR A 223 7.57 -28.41 1.28
N PRO A 224 6.75 -27.66 0.51
CA PRO A 224 5.84 -26.67 1.08
C PRO A 224 4.84 -27.31 2.04
N ILE A 225 4.49 -26.60 3.11
CA ILE A 225 3.39 -27.01 3.98
C ILE A 225 2.05 -26.87 3.26
N THR A 226 1.10 -27.74 3.57
CA THR A 226 -0.25 -27.74 2.97
C THR A 226 -1.37 -27.55 4.00
N CYS A 227 -1.03 -27.58 5.30
CA CYS A 227 -1.96 -27.27 6.39
C CYS A 227 -2.16 -25.75 6.56
N ARG A 228 -3.06 -25.36 7.47
CA ARG A 228 -3.19 -23.96 7.88
C ARG A 228 -1.93 -23.58 8.68
N PRO A 229 -1.15 -22.55 8.29
CA PRO A 229 0.14 -22.25 8.94
C PRO A 229 0.06 -22.02 10.45
N ALA A 230 -1.07 -21.48 10.93
CA ALA A 230 -1.31 -21.26 12.35
C ALA A 230 -1.44 -22.56 13.18
N ASP A 231 -1.66 -23.71 12.54
CA ASP A 231 -1.68 -25.01 13.23
C ASP A 231 -0.27 -25.44 13.69
N LEU A 232 0.77 -24.81 13.15
CA LEU A 232 2.17 -25.06 13.51
C LEU A 232 2.67 -24.12 14.63
N LEU A 233 1.83 -23.19 15.09
CA LEU A 233 2.17 -22.21 16.12
C LEU A 233 1.62 -22.63 17.48
N ALA A 234 2.46 -22.54 18.51
CA ALA A 234 2.00 -22.65 19.89
C ALA A 234 1.18 -21.40 20.28
N PRO A 235 0.23 -21.50 21.23
CA PRO A 235 -0.48 -20.34 21.77
C PRO A 235 0.49 -19.27 22.31
N GLY A 236 0.41 -18.04 21.80
CA GLY A 236 1.36 -16.97 22.12
C GLY A 236 1.04 -16.09 23.34
N TRP A 237 -0.16 -16.21 23.92
CA TRP A 237 -0.64 -15.30 24.96
C TRP A 237 0.23 -15.28 26.21
N GLU A 238 0.50 -16.46 26.79
CA GLU A 238 1.29 -16.57 28.03
C GLU A 238 2.74 -16.13 27.82
N SER A 239 3.33 -16.41 26.64
CA SER A 239 4.67 -15.92 26.29
C SER A 239 4.70 -14.40 26.22
N ALA A 240 3.76 -13.80 25.48
CA ALA A 240 3.67 -12.34 25.34
C ALA A 240 3.48 -11.65 26.70
N LYS A 241 2.63 -12.21 27.57
CA LYS A 241 2.39 -11.70 28.92
C LYS A 241 3.64 -11.78 29.81
N ALA A 242 4.36 -12.88 29.75
CA ALA A 242 5.62 -13.05 30.48
C ALA A 242 6.72 -12.09 29.97
N GLU A 243 6.84 -11.92 28.65
CA GLU A 243 7.87 -11.09 28.01
C GLU A 243 7.65 -9.58 28.22
N VAL A 244 6.40 -9.11 28.15
CA VAL A 244 6.05 -7.71 28.44
C VAL A 244 6.11 -7.42 29.95
N GLY A 245 5.76 -8.41 30.77
CA GLY A 245 5.83 -8.36 32.22
C GLY A 245 5.11 -7.14 32.82
N PRO A 246 5.70 -6.43 33.80
CA PRO A 246 5.04 -5.34 34.53
C PRO A 246 4.80 -4.07 33.70
N LEU A 247 5.28 -4.01 32.45
CA LEU A 247 5.01 -2.87 31.56
C LEU A 247 3.55 -2.86 31.07
N ALA A 248 2.94 -4.03 30.95
CA ALA A 248 1.53 -4.17 30.62
C ALA A 248 0.67 -3.87 31.85
N LYS A 249 -0.27 -2.94 31.69
CA LYS A 249 -1.26 -2.56 32.71
C LYS A 249 -2.66 -3.06 32.37
N SER A 250 -2.84 -3.62 31.19
CA SER A 250 -4.07 -4.26 30.73
C SER A 250 -3.79 -5.32 29.67
N ASP A 251 -4.82 -6.10 29.34
CA ASP A 251 -4.75 -7.12 28.28
C ASP A 251 -4.49 -6.48 26.91
N GLU A 252 -4.94 -5.24 26.67
CA GLU A 252 -4.64 -4.51 25.43
C GLU A 252 -3.14 -4.19 25.27
N ASP A 253 -2.41 -4.00 26.37
CA ASP A 253 -0.96 -3.82 26.30
C ASP A 253 -0.25 -5.13 25.95
N VAL A 254 -0.73 -6.25 26.50
CA VAL A 254 -0.24 -7.59 26.15
C VAL A 254 -0.52 -7.87 24.67
N LEU A 255 -1.71 -7.54 24.16
CA LEU A 255 -2.06 -7.66 22.74
C LEU A 255 -1.18 -6.75 21.87
N SER A 256 -0.97 -5.50 22.28
CA SER A 256 -0.09 -4.56 21.57
C SER A 256 1.33 -5.11 21.46
N TYR A 257 1.84 -5.69 22.55
CA TYR A 257 3.13 -6.36 22.57
C TYR A 257 3.15 -7.61 21.69
N ALA A 258 2.12 -8.46 21.75
CA ALA A 258 2.02 -9.67 20.93
C ALA A 258 2.00 -9.36 19.43
N LEU A 259 1.36 -8.25 19.03
CA LEU A 259 1.27 -7.83 17.62
C LEU A 259 2.57 -7.14 17.14
N PHE A 260 3.15 -6.27 17.96
CA PHE A 260 4.28 -5.42 17.56
C PHE A 260 5.31 -5.27 18.69
N PRO A 261 6.03 -6.34 19.09
CA PRO A 261 6.84 -6.33 20.32
C PRO A 261 7.94 -5.26 20.31
N GLN A 262 8.55 -5.02 19.14
CA GLN A 262 9.60 -4.02 18.95
C GLN A 262 9.10 -2.57 19.03
N VAL A 263 7.81 -2.33 18.79
CA VAL A 263 7.20 -0.98 18.82
C VAL A 263 6.48 -0.75 20.14
N ALA A 264 5.72 -1.73 20.60
CA ALA A 264 4.92 -1.65 21.81
C ALA A 264 5.80 -1.55 23.06
N LYS A 265 6.88 -2.32 23.18
CA LYS A 265 7.72 -2.29 24.39
C LYS A 265 8.32 -0.89 24.66
N PRO A 266 8.99 -0.23 23.69
CA PRO A 266 9.45 1.14 23.89
C PRO A 266 8.32 2.14 24.22
N LEU A 267 7.14 1.97 23.62
CA LEU A 267 5.96 2.80 23.91
C LEU A 267 5.50 2.64 25.37
N LEU A 268 5.40 1.40 25.85
CA LEU A 268 4.97 1.07 27.20
C LEU A 268 5.99 1.51 28.25
N GLU A 269 7.30 1.37 27.96
CA GLU A 269 8.38 1.89 28.81
C GLU A 269 8.31 3.40 28.96
N ARG A 270 8.07 4.14 27.87
CA ARG A 270 7.88 5.59 27.91
C ARG A 270 6.65 5.99 28.73
N ARG A 271 5.54 5.28 28.54
CA ARG A 271 4.31 5.49 29.33
C ARG A 271 4.57 5.25 30.82
N ALA A 272 5.33 4.22 31.18
CA ALA A 272 5.68 3.92 32.57
C ALA A 272 6.53 5.04 33.21
N LYS A 273 7.34 5.75 32.42
CA LYS A 273 8.12 6.93 32.84
C LYS A 273 7.30 8.22 32.92
N GLY A 274 5.99 8.17 32.67
CA GLY A 274 5.11 9.36 32.69
C GLY A 274 5.26 10.26 31.45
N MET A 275 5.94 9.82 30.40
CA MET A 275 6.17 10.59 29.17
C MET A 275 4.97 10.50 28.20
N GLY A 276 3.79 10.89 28.67
CA GLY A 276 2.51 10.75 27.97
C GLY A 276 1.90 12.10 27.58
N GLY A 277 2.52 12.82 26.65
CA GLY A 277 1.99 14.08 26.09
C GLY A 277 1.74 14.00 24.58
N LYS A 278 0.63 14.58 24.10
CA LYS A 278 0.28 14.69 22.66
C LYS A 278 1.37 15.40 21.84
N GLU A 279 2.15 16.26 22.45
CA GLU A 279 3.27 16.98 21.83
C GLU A 279 4.46 16.07 21.54
N GLU A 280 4.62 14.96 22.29
CA GLU A 280 5.80 14.10 22.21
C GLU A 280 5.61 12.84 21.36
N VAL A 281 4.37 12.44 21.05
CA VAL A 281 4.10 11.47 19.98
C VAL A 281 4.26 12.16 18.63
N ALA A 282 3.77 13.41 18.52
CA ALA A 282 4.10 14.28 17.40
C ALA A 282 5.61 14.54 17.32
N ALA A 283 6.28 14.84 18.44
CA ALA A 283 7.73 14.98 18.47
C ALA A 283 8.47 13.66 18.22
N ALA A 284 7.95 12.50 18.62
CA ALA A 284 8.59 11.21 18.37
C ALA A 284 8.40 10.75 16.92
N ILE A 285 7.24 11.01 16.31
CA ILE A 285 7.03 10.85 14.88
C ILE A 285 7.92 11.86 14.12
N ALA A 286 7.97 13.12 14.57
CA ALA A 286 8.83 14.14 13.98
C ALA A 286 10.31 13.79 14.14
N VAL A 287 10.76 13.29 15.29
CA VAL A 287 12.13 12.83 15.57
C VAL A 287 12.43 11.56 14.79
N ALA A 288 11.49 10.62 14.66
CA ALA A 288 11.68 9.45 13.80
C ALA A 288 11.83 9.86 12.33
N LEU A 289 11.02 10.81 11.86
CA LEU A 289 11.15 11.41 10.53
C LEU A 289 12.48 12.18 10.40
N PHE A 290 12.89 12.94 11.42
CA PHE A 290 14.13 13.72 11.46
C PHE A 290 15.36 12.83 11.51
N GLN A 291 15.33 11.72 12.25
CA GLN A 291 16.40 10.72 12.27
C GLN A 291 16.46 9.96 10.94
N GLN A 292 15.31 9.69 10.31
CA GLN A 292 15.29 9.23 8.92
C GLN A 292 15.93 10.26 7.99
N GLN A 293 15.73 11.56 8.25
CA GLN A 293 16.26 12.66 7.45
C GLN A 293 17.76 12.92 7.69
N GLU A 294 18.24 12.86 8.93
CA GLU A 294 19.66 12.90 9.28
C GLU A 294 20.40 11.66 8.79
N ALA A 295 19.77 10.48 8.84
CA ALA A 295 20.32 9.28 8.20
C ALA A 295 20.41 9.46 6.69
N ARG A 296 19.42 10.11 6.04
CA ARG A 296 19.48 10.53 4.62
C ARG A 296 20.62 11.53 4.35
N GLU A 297 20.89 12.47 5.25
CA GLU A 297 21.93 13.49 5.07
C GLU A 297 23.33 12.97 5.38
N LYS A 298 23.52 12.16 6.41
CA LYS A 298 24.79 11.47 6.69
C LYS A 298 25.15 10.48 5.59
N ALA A 299 24.17 9.81 4.99
CA ALA A 299 24.38 8.97 3.80
C ALA A 299 24.77 9.78 2.55
N LYS A 300 24.36 11.06 2.45
CA LYS A 300 24.84 11.99 1.41
C LYS A 300 26.24 12.53 1.71
N GLY A 301 26.56 12.79 2.99
CA GLY A 301 27.86 13.31 3.42
C GLY A 301 29.00 12.29 3.47
N SER A 302 28.69 10.98 3.52
CA SER A 302 29.69 9.90 3.43
C SER A 302 30.05 9.50 1.99
N ALA A 303 29.26 9.95 1.00
CA ALA A 303 29.66 9.95 -0.40
C ALA A 303 30.51 11.19 -0.65
N GLY A 304 31.81 11.10 -0.32
CA GLY A 304 32.76 12.21 -0.47
C GLY A 304 32.68 12.85 -1.86
N GLU A 305 32.50 14.17 -1.87
CA GLU A 305 32.74 14.99 -3.05
C GLU A 305 34.17 14.78 -3.54
N PRO A 306 34.41 14.41 -4.82
CA PRO A 306 35.63 14.81 -5.47
C PRO A 306 35.52 16.32 -5.71
N MET A 307 36.50 17.06 -5.18
CA MET A 307 36.73 18.49 -5.42
C MET A 307 36.33 18.91 -6.83
N ALA A 308 35.62 20.04 -6.90
CA ALA A 308 35.25 20.74 -8.11
C ALA A 308 36.47 21.01 -9.02
N ALA A 309 36.66 20.17 -10.04
CA ALA A 309 37.26 20.58 -11.30
C ALA A 309 36.11 21.05 -12.21
N GLY A 310 36.18 22.29 -12.68
CA GLY A 310 35.12 22.95 -13.44
C GLY A 310 34.58 22.09 -14.60
N SER A 311 33.26 22.09 -14.74
CA SER A 311 32.54 21.42 -15.83
C SER A 311 33.11 21.80 -17.21
N PRO A 312 33.59 20.83 -18.02
CA PRO A 312 34.00 21.04 -19.41
C PRO A 312 32.87 21.58 -20.30
N TRP A 313 31.61 21.37 -19.89
CA TRP A 313 30.42 21.80 -20.63
C TRP A 313 30.12 23.30 -20.48
N LYS A 314 30.59 23.96 -19.42
CA LYS A 314 30.44 25.43 -19.27
C LYS A 314 31.45 26.23 -20.10
N MET A 315 32.55 25.63 -20.58
CA MET A 315 33.47 26.30 -21.51
C MET A 315 33.10 26.09 -22.98
N PHE A 316 32.36 25.04 -23.33
CA PHE A 316 31.92 24.80 -24.71
C PHE A 316 30.74 25.68 -25.16
N ALA A 317 29.93 26.19 -24.23
CA ALA A 317 28.76 27.01 -24.54
C ALA A 317 29.06 28.48 -24.86
N ARG A 318 30.33 28.93 -24.81
CA ARG A 318 30.72 30.32 -25.11
C ARG A 318 31.64 30.51 -26.31
N SER A 319 32.03 29.45 -27.01
CA SER A 319 32.86 29.54 -28.24
C SER A 319 32.17 29.10 -29.53
N GLY A 320 30.94 28.56 -29.46
CA GLY A 320 30.22 28.02 -30.63
C GLY A 320 29.22 28.95 -31.32
N LEU A 321 29.03 30.19 -30.86
CA LEU A 321 27.98 31.10 -31.34
C LEU A 321 28.48 32.23 -32.26
N MET A 322 29.60 31.99 -32.95
CA MET A 322 29.99 32.74 -34.14
C MET A 322 30.41 31.75 -35.22
N THR A 323 29.49 31.43 -36.12
CA THR A 323 29.66 31.26 -37.58
C THR A 323 28.67 30.23 -38.15
N ARG A 324 28.06 30.62 -39.29
CA ARG A 324 27.19 29.85 -40.21
C ARG A 324 25.72 29.71 -39.74
N GLY A 325 24.71 30.33 -40.35
CA GLY A 325 24.58 30.99 -41.66
C GLY A 325 23.75 30.12 -42.61
N GLY A 326 22.46 30.46 -42.79
CA GLY A 326 21.52 29.90 -43.78
C GLY A 326 21.15 28.44 -43.53
N TRP A 327 19.92 27.98 -43.77
CA TRP A 327 19.20 28.05 -45.05
C TRP A 327 17.69 28.04 -44.81
N ARG A 328 16.99 28.47 -45.86
CA ARG A 328 15.55 28.72 -46.01
C ARG A 328 14.66 27.49 -45.82
#